data_AF-A0A8R2JU96-F1
#
_entry.id   AF-A0A8R2JU96-F1
#
_cell.length_a   1.000
_cell.length_b   1.000
_cell.length_c   1.000
_cell.angle_alpha   90.00
_cell.angle_beta   90.00
_cell.angle_gamma   90.00
#
_symmetry.space_group_name_H-M   'P 1'
#
loop_
_entity.id
_entity.type
_entity.pdbx_description
1 polymer ?
#
loop_
_entity_poly.entity_id
_entity_poly.type
_entity_poly.pdbx_seq_one_letter_code
_entity_poly.pdbx_strand_id
1 'polypeptide(L)'
;MSSTCFIIVTYVFIVVCFSKEPNQILTIIKLGSSAIFICGQFFLYCYLLDSMNLKREYVNFALYACDWSKMDIKFKKLLLLTMRMNDANNFIIRASPSKVVNLQMFANVFI
;
A
#
# COMPACT_ATOMS: atom_id res chain seq x y z
N MET A 1 12.65 -3.23 -14.62
CA MET A 1 13.73 -3.48 -13.64
C MET A 1 14.01 -2.17 -12.92
N SER A 2 13.18 -1.88 -11.92
CA SER A 2 13.21 -0.63 -11.16
C SER A 2 14.61 -0.35 -10.57
N SER A 3 15.00 0.92 -10.51
CA SER A 3 16.29 1.41 -10.00
C SER A 3 16.64 0.83 -8.62
N THR A 4 15.63 0.64 -7.78
CA THR A 4 15.69 0.03 -6.44
C THR A 4 16.11 -1.43 -6.46
N CYS A 5 15.61 -2.25 -7.39
CA CYS A 5 16.04 -3.65 -7.51
C CYS A 5 17.52 -3.75 -7.90
N PHE A 6 17.99 -2.87 -8.79
CA PHE A 6 19.41 -2.79 -9.15
C PHE A 6 20.29 -2.41 -7.95
N ILE A 7 19.86 -1.45 -7.14
CA ILE A 7 20.56 -1.04 -5.91
C ILE A 7 20.63 -2.19 -4.90
N ILE A 8 19.54 -2.93 -4.69
CA ILE A 8 19.50 -4.08 -3.76
C ILE A 8 20.46 -5.18 -4.23
N VAL A 9 20.43 -5.52 -5.52
CA VAL A 9 21.31 -6.57 -6.08
C VAL A 9 22.78 -6.17 -6.00
N THR A 10 23.13 -4.91 -6.33
CA THR A 10 24.51 -4.42 -6.20
C THR A 10 24.97 -4.38 -4.74
N TYR A 11 24.12 -3.97 -3.81
CA TYR A 11 24.42 -4.02 -2.38
C TYR A 11 24.70 -5.45 -1.89
N VAL A 12 23.84 -6.40 -2.24
CA VAL A 12 24.04 -7.82 -1.90
C VAL A 12 25.34 -8.35 -2.50
N PHE A 13 25.66 -7.98 -3.75
CA PHE A 13 26.89 -8.40 -4.41
C PHE A 13 28.14 -7.86 -3.70
N ILE A 14 28.14 -6.58 -3.33
CA ILE A 14 29.22 -5.95 -2.56
C ILE A 14 29.39 -6.67 -1.21
N VAL A 15 28.31 -6.88 -0.46
CA VAL A 15 28.37 -7.55 0.85
C VAL A 15 28.92 -8.97 0.73
N VAL A 16 28.56 -9.71 -0.32
CA VAL A 16 29.11 -11.05 -0.58
C VAL A 16 30.60 -10.99 -0.93
N CYS A 17 31.03 -10.06 -1.78
CA CYS A 17 32.43 -9.92 -2.18
C CYS A 17 33.35 -9.48 -1.03
N PHE A 18 32.86 -8.66 -0.11
CA PHE A 18 33.64 -8.17 1.04
C PHE A 18 33.42 -8.97 2.33
N SER A 19 32.53 -9.96 2.31
CA SER A 19 32.30 -10.87 3.43
C SER A 19 33.56 -11.70 3.70
N LYS A 20 34.08 -11.59 4.92
CA LYS A 20 35.16 -12.46 5.43
C LYS A 20 34.62 -13.76 6.02
N GLU A 21 33.31 -14.02 5.95
CA GLU A 21 32.75 -15.25 6.49
C GLU A 21 33.13 -16.47 5.64
N PRO A 22 33.44 -17.61 6.28
CA PRO A 22 33.83 -18.83 5.57
C PRO A 22 32.67 -19.42 4.76
N ASN A 23 31.42 -19.20 5.20
CA ASN A 23 30.21 -19.79 4.61
C ASN A 23 29.40 -18.75 3.83
N GLN A 24 29.94 -18.29 2.69
CA GLN A 24 29.29 -17.29 1.82
C GLN A 24 27.86 -17.68 1.42
N ILE A 25 27.58 -18.97 1.25
CA ILE A 25 26.24 -19.50 0.95
C ILE A 25 25.23 -19.15 2.05
N LEU A 26 25.63 -19.28 3.33
CA LEU A 26 24.75 -18.98 4.46
C LEU A 26 24.45 -17.48 4.53
N THR A 27 25.42 -16.63 4.23
CA THR A 27 25.24 -15.17 4.16
C THR A 27 24.23 -14.79 3.07
N ILE A 28 24.32 -15.41 1.89
CA ILE A 28 23.37 -15.20 0.79
C ILE A 28 21.97 -15.64 1.18
N ILE A 29 21.81 -16.81 1.82
CA ILE A 29 20.50 -17.31 2.26
C ILE A 29 19.86 -16.37 3.30
N LYS A 30 20.65 -15.84 4.25
CA LYS A 30 20.16 -14.88 5.25
C LYS A 30 19.72 -13.56 4.62
N LEU A 31 20.52 -13.01 3.71
CA LEU A 31 20.18 -11.77 2.99
C LEU A 31 18.97 -11.97 2.08
N GLY A 32 18.90 -13.08 1.35
CA GLY A 32 17.77 -13.41 0.50
C GLY A 32 16.46 -13.60 1.28
N SER A 33 16.50 -14.36 2.37
CA SER A 33 15.31 -14.60 3.20
C SER A 33 14.79 -13.32 3.86
N SER A 34 15.68 -12.46 4.38
CA SER A 34 15.28 -11.15 4.92
C SER A 34 14.71 -10.21 3.86
N ALA A 35 15.30 -10.16 2.65
CA ALA A 35 14.79 -9.35 1.56
C ALA A 35 13.39 -9.80 1.10
N ILE A 36 13.17 -11.12 0.94
CA ILE A 36 11.86 -11.68 0.60
C ILE A 36 10.83 -11.35 1.68
N PHE A 37 11.21 -11.46 2.96
CA PHE A 37 10.32 -11.13 4.08
C PHE A 37 9.89 -9.66 4.04
N ILE A 38 10.82 -8.73 3.84
CA ILE A 38 10.54 -7.29 3.76
C ILE A 38 9.65 -6.98 2.54
N CYS A 39 9.95 -7.58 1.37
CA CYS A 39 9.10 -7.45 0.18
C CYS A 39 7.67 -7.94 0.43
N GLY A 40 7.52 -9.10 1.08
CA GLY A 40 6.23 -9.67 1.42
C GLY A 40 5.43 -8.75 2.37
N GLN A 41 6.07 -8.24 3.42
CA GLN A 41 5.45 -7.27 4.33
C GLN A 41 5.01 -6.01 3.59
N PHE A 42 5.88 -5.43 2.77
CA PHE A 42 5.58 -4.23 2.02
C PHE A 42 4.43 -4.44 1.02
N PHE A 43 4.38 -5.60 0.35
CA PHE A 43 3.26 -6.00 -0.50
C PHE A 43 1.95 -6.06 0.28
N LEU A 44 1.94 -6.73 1.44
CA LEU A 44 0.75 -6.85 2.29
C LEU A 44 0.23 -5.47 2.72
N TYR A 45 1.11 -4.56 3.12
CA TYR A 45 0.72 -3.18 3.45
C TYR A 45 0.12 -2.46 2.24
N CYS A 46 0.77 -2.52 1.08
CA CYS A 46 0.24 -1.88 -0.13
C CYS A 46 -1.12 -2.44 -0.53
N TYR A 47 -1.32 -3.76 -0.42
CA TYR A 47 -2.58 -4.43 -0.72
C TYR A 47 -3.70 -4.05 0.24
N LEU A 48 -3.43 -4.06 1.55
CA LEU A 48 -4.42 -3.70 2.57
C LEU A 48 -4.88 -2.25 2.39
N LEU A 49 -3.93 -1.34 2.20
CA LEU A 49 -4.21 0.09 2.02
C LEU A 49 -4.99 0.37 0.74
N ASP A 50 -4.63 -0.27 -0.36
CA ASP A 50 -5.35 -0.14 -1.63
C ASP A 50 -6.78 -0.69 -1.51
N SER A 51 -6.95 -1.84 -0.86
CA SER A 51 -8.26 -2.44 -0.59
C SER A 51 -9.14 -1.55 0.29
N MET A 52 -8.56 -0.89 1.30
CA MET A 52 -9.28 0.06 2.15
C MET A 52 -9.70 1.30 1.37
N ASN A 53 -8.82 1.83 0.51
CA ASN A 53 -9.13 2.97 -0.36
C ASN A 53 -10.29 2.65 -1.30
N LEU A 54 -10.27 1.48 -1.95
CA LEU A 54 -11.36 1.02 -2.81
C LEU A 54 -12.68 0.91 -2.05
N LYS A 55 -12.68 0.21 -0.91
CA LYS A 55 -13.90 0.03 -0.09
C LYS A 55 -14.50 1.37 0.35
N ARG A 56 -13.69 2.38 0.63
CA ARG A 56 -14.17 3.72 0.99
C ARG A 56 -14.99 4.36 -0.13
N GLU A 57 -14.56 4.24 -1.38
CA GLU A 57 -15.30 4.76 -2.53
C GLU A 57 -16.65 4.05 -2.69
N TYR A 58 -16.68 2.73 -2.45
CA TYR A 58 -17.91 1.95 -2.47
C TYR A 58 -18.92 2.36 -1.38
N VAL A 59 -18.47 2.87 -0.22
CA VAL A 59 -19.39 3.29 0.86
C VAL A 59 -20.28 4.44 0.40
N ASN A 60 -19.73 5.47 -0.24
CA ASN A 60 -20.55 6.58 -0.75
C ASN A 60 -21.52 6.12 -1.84
N PHE A 61 -21.06 5.23 -2.73
CA PHE A 61 -21.90 4.66 -3.77
C PHE A 61 -23.06 3.86 -3.17
N ALA A 62 -22.78 3.00 -2.18
CA ALA A 62 -23.81 2.21 -1.50
C ALA A 62 -24.81 3.10 -0.73
N LEU A 63 -24.33 4.16 -0.08
CA LEU A 63 -25.20 5.14 0.58
C LEU A 63 -26.09 5.88 -0.42
N TYR A 64 -25.57 6.23 -1.60
CA TYR A 64 -26.35 6.89 -2.65
C TYR A 64 -27.41 5.96 -3.27
N ALA A 65 -27.14 4.65 -3.32
CA ALA A 65 -28.04 3.66 -3.91
C ALA A 65 -29.33 3.40 -3.10
N CYS A 66 -29.45 3.95 -1.88
CA CYS A 66 -30.69 3.82 -1.12
C CYS A 66 -31.82 4.72 -1.68
N ASP A 67 -33.07 4.42 -1.33
CA ASP A 67 -34.27 5.19 -1.73
C ASP A 67 -34.38 6.55 -0.99
N TRP A 68 -33.27 7.29 -0.86
CA TRP A 68 -33.14 8.52 -0.08
C TRP A 68 -34.12 9.62 -0.50
N SER A 69 -34.59 9.60 -1.75
CA SER A 69 -35.56 10.58 -2.26
C SER A 69 -36.90 10.53 -1.51
N LYS A 70 -37.33 9.35 -1.07
CA LYS A 70 -38.56 9.09 -0.31
C LYS A 70 -38.40 9.30 1.20
N MET A 71 -37.16 9.49 1.67
CA MET A 71 -36.85 9.67 3.10
C MET A 71 -37.10 11.11 3.56
N ASP A 72 -37.18 11.30 4.87
CA ASP A 72 -37.42 12.59 5.50
C ASP A 72 -36.19 13.52 5.43
N ILE A 73 -36.40 14.81 5.70
CA ILE A 73 -35.34 15.83 5.64
C ILE A 73 -34.20 15.57 6.63
N LYS A 74 -34.49 14.98 7.80
CA LYS A 74 -33.45 14.67 8.79
C LYS A 74 -32.55 13.56 8.25
N PHE A 75 -33.12 12.50 7.68
CA PHE A 75 -32.35 11.44 7.03
C PHE A 75 -31.50 11.97 5.87
N LYS A 76 -32.08 12.80 4.99
CA LYS A 76 -31.34 13.39 3.86
C LYS A 76 -30.13 14.22 4.31
N LYS A 77 -30.29 15.02 5.38
CA LYS A 77 -29.19 15.79 5.97
C LYS A 77 -28.12 14.89 6.56
N LEU A 78 -28.51 13.82 7.25
CA LEU A 78 -27.58 12.85 7.83
C LEU A 78 -26.81 12.11 6.74
N LEU A 79 -27.49 11.63 5.70
CA LEU A 79 -26.88 10.96 4.56
C LEU A 79 -25.83 11.85 3.87
N LEU A 80 -26.18 13.11 3.61
CA LEU A 80 -25.26 14.09 3.03
C LEU A 80 -24.05 14.33 3.96
N LEU A 81 -24.28 14.43 5.26
CA LEU A 81 -23.22 14.61 6.24
C LEU A 81 -22.27 13.40 6.25
N THR A 82 -22.80 12.18 6.25
CA THR A 82 -22.01 10.94 6.22
C THR A 82 -21.16 10.84 4.95
N MET A 83 -21.74 11.12 3.77
CA MET A 83 -20.98 11.13 2.52
C MET A 83 -19.87 12.19 2.53
N ARG A 84 -20.17 13.40 3.01
CA ARG A 84 -19.17 14.47 3.16
C ARG A 84 -18.08 14.12 4.17
N MET A 85 -18.41 13.47 5.28
CA MET A 85 -17.41 13.01 6.26
C MET A 85 -16.51 11.92 5.67
N ASN A 86 -17.07 11.00 4.89
CA ASN A 86 -16.30 9.95 4.21
C ASN A 86 -15.34 10.53 3.17
N ASP A 87 -15.75 11.57 2.43
CA ASP A 87 -14.90 12.29 1.46
C ASP A 87 -13.86 13.21 2.13
N ALA A 88 -14.28 13.94 3.17
CA ALA A 88 -13.39 14.84 3.91
C ALA A 88 -12.28 14.08 4.64
N ASN A 89 -12.57 12.84 5.06
CA ASN A 89 -11.58 11.91 5.54
C ASN A 89 -10.72 11.42 4.36
N ASN A 90 -9.78 12.28 3.94
CA ASN A 90 -8.69 11.98 3.02
C ASN A 90 -7.70 10.98 3.62
N PHE A 91 -8.20 9.92 4.26
CA PHE A 91 -7.48 8.77 4.78
C PHE A 91 -6.95 7.87 3.65
N ILE A 92 -6.60 8.48 2.51
CA ILE A 92 -5.63 7.86 1.63
C ILE A 92 -4.35 7.85 2.44
N ILE A 93 -3.95 6.67 2.90
CA ILE A 93 -2.68 6.52 3.62
C ILE A 93 -1.59 6.82 2.60
N ARG A 94 -1.11 8.06 2.67
CA ARG A 94 -0.09 8.64 1.82
C ARG A 94 1.24 8.46 2.53
N ALA A 95 2.21 7.86 1.85
CA ALA A 95 3.60 7.86 2.34
C ALA A 95 4.21 9.27 2.27
N SER A 96 3.71 10.11 1.37
CA SER A 96 4.11 11.50 1.16
C SER A 96 2.96 12.26 0.49
N PRO A 97 2.87 13.61 0.58
CA PRO A 97 1.78 14.39 -0.05
C PRO A 97 1.51 14.03 -1.51
N SER A 98 2.53 13.59 -2.26
CA SER A 98 2.46 13.19 -3.67
C SER A 98 2.44 11.68 -3.93
N LYS A 99 2.61 10.83 -2.91
CA LYS A 99 2.77 9.37 -3.06
C LYS A 99 1.74 8.64 -2.21
N VAL A 100 0.75 8.07 -2.88
CA VAL A 100 -0.23 7.16 -2.29
C VAL A 100 0.39 5.77 -2.15
N VAL A 101 0.22 5.14 -0.98
CA VAL A 101 0.63 3.75 -0.79
C VAL A 101 -0.46 2.86 -1.37
N ASN A 102 -0.17 2.25 -2.52
CA ASN A 102 -1.07 1.34 -3.23
C ASN A 102 -0.26 0.27 -3.98
N LEU A 103 -0.95 -0.66 -4.63
CA LEU A 103 -0.29 -1.70 -5.43
C LEU A 103 0.58 -1.12 -6.56
N GLN A 104 0.18 0.03 -7.11
CA GLN A 104 0.97 0.71 -8.15
C GLN A 104 2.32 1.22 -7.60
N MET A 105 2.36 1.69 -6.35
CA MET A 105 3.60 2.06 -5.68
C MET A 105 4.51 0.83 -5.51
N PHE A 106 3.95 -0.32 -5.12
CA PHE A 106 4.71 -1.58 -5.07
C PHE A 106 5.28 -1.96 -6.44
N ALA A 107 4.44 -1.94 -7.49
CA ALA A 107 4.87 -2.23 -8.85
C ALA A 107 6.01 -1.31 -9.29
N ASN A 108 5.89 0.00 -9.07
CA ASN A 108 6.94 0.96 -9.45
C ASN A 108 8.27 0.75 -8.69
N VAL A 109 8.23 0.25 -7.46
CA VAL A 109 9.44 0.02 -6.65
C VAL A 109 10.08 -1.33 -6.96
N PHE A 110 9.31 -2.35 -7.33
CA PHE A 110 9.82 -3.72 -7.44
C PHE A 110 9.82 -4.32 -8.85
N ILE A 111 9.02 -3.78 -9.78
CA ILE A 111 8.86 -4.25 -11.17
C ILE A 111 9.54 -3.24 -12.11
#